data_AF-A0A530L7P9-F1
#
_entry.id   AF-A0A530L7P9-F1
#
_cell.length_a   1.000
_cell.length_b   1.000
_cell.length_c   1.000
_cell.angle_alpha   90.00
_cell.angle_beta   90.00
_cell.angle_gamma   90.00
#
_symmetry.space_group_name_H-M   'P 1'
#
loop_
_entity.id
_entity.type
_entity.pdbx_description
1 polymer ?
#
loop_
_entity_poly.entity_id
_entity_poly.type
_entity_poly.pdbx_seq_one_letter_code
_entity_poly.pdbx_strand_id
1 'polypeptide(L)'
;IYALFHYGHGRALSFIDIMADEDRILFVNSFSKNWAMTGWRIGWIKIHPALQQVFENLVQYSTSGVAQFMQRGAVVALDEGDAFIVEQVERARAARDLVCGILAETGRARFTVPQGAFY
;
A
#
# COMPACT_ATOMS: atom_id res chain seq x y z
N ILE A 1 1.73 0.69 -2.48
CA ILE A 1 0.56 -0.23 -2.35
C ILE A 1 0.59 -1.00 -1.03
N TYR A 2 1.56 -1.90 -0.81
CA TYR A 2 1.69 -2.68 0.44
C TYR A 2 2.53 -1.98 1.52
N ALA A 3 2.62 -0.65 1.50
CA ALA A 3 3.60 0.07 2.31
C ALA A 3 3.45 -0.21 3.82
N LEU A 4 2.23 -0.42 4.31
CA LEU A 4 1.94 -0.67 5.72
C LEU A 4 1.77 -2.18 6.02
N PHE A 5 1.67 -3.03 4.99
CA PHE A 5 1.77 -4.47 5.13
C PHE A 5 3.23 -4.89 5.17
N HIS A 6 3.90 -4.57 6.28
CA HIS A 6 5.30 -4.90 6.51
C HIS A 6 5.44 -5.55 7.88
N TYR A 7 6.09 -6.71 7.93
CA TYR A 7 6.19 -7.50 9.16
C TYR A 7 7.29 -7.03 10.11
N GLY A 8 8.17 -6.12 9.65
CA GLY A 8 9.17 -5.45 10.48
C GLY A 8 8.63 -4.19 11.15
N HIS A 9 9.39 -3.09 11.08
CA HIS A 9 9.10 -1.86 11.81
C HIS A 9 8.14 -0.93 11.06
N GLY A 10 6.83 -1.13 11.26
CA GLY A 10 5.77 -0.18 10.90
C GLY A 10 5.44 -0.08 9.40
N ARG A 11 6.41 0.30 8.56
CA ARG A 11 6.23 0.38 7.11
C ARG A 11 7.46 -0.06 6.33
N ALA A 12 7.26 -0.37 5.06
CA ALA A 12 8.36 -0.56 4.12
C ALA A 12 9.15 0.75 3.94
N LEU A 13 10.46 0.59 3.71
CA LEU A 13 11.33 1.69 3.31
C LEU A 13 10.81 2.32 2.01
N SER A 14 10.94 3.63 1.90
CA SER A 14 10.44 4.38 0.75
C SER A 14 11.49 5.37 0.27
N PHE A 15 11.57 5.56 -1.05
CA PHE A 15 12.43 6.61 -1.63
C PHE A 15 12.05 8.02 -1.14
N ILE A 16 10.83 8.21 -0.62
CA ILE A 16 10.40 9.48 -0.03
C ILE A 16 11.30 9.90 1.16
N ASP A 17 11.97 8.94 1.80
CA ASP A 17 12.80 9.17 2.97
C ASP A 17 14.19 9.70 2.62
N ILE A 18 14.59 9.60 1.35
CA ILE A 18 15.95 9.93 0.88
C ILE A 18 15.96 10.80 -0.38
N MET A 19 14.80 11.08 -0.97
CA MET A 19 14.69 11.87 -2.20
C MET A 19 15.12 13.32 -1.97
N ALA A 20 15.72 13.92 -2.99
CA ALA A 20 15.84 15.37 -3.13
C ALA A 20 14.59 15.95 -3.81
N ASP A 21 14.35 17.25 -3.65
CA ASP A 21 13.17 17.91 -4.22
C ASP A 21 13.11 17.85 -5.76
N GLU A 22 14.28 17.82 -6.41
CA GLU A 22 14.40 17.74 -7.88
C GLU A 22 14.25 16.30 -8.42
N ASP A 23 14.16 15.30 -7.54
CA ASP A 23 14.02 13.90 -7.97
C ASP A 23 12.66 13.68 -8.63
N ARG A 24 12.68 13.10 -9.83
CA ARG A 24 11.48 12.83 -10.63
C ARG A 24 10.88 11.48 -10.30
N ILE A 25 10.48 11.28 -9.04
CA ILE A 25 9.88 10.03 -8.55
C ILE A 25 8.35 10.16 -8.46
N LEU A 26 7.65 9.16 -8.98
CA LEU A 26 6.19 9.03 -8.87
C LEU A 26 5.86 8.03 -7.76
N PHE A 27 5.25 8.49 -6.68
CA PHE A 27 4.83 7.63 -5.58
C PHE A 27 3.37 7.24 -5.75
N VAL A 28 3.10 5.95 -5.90
CA VAL A 28 1.75 5.43 -6.12
C VAL A 28 1.30 4.59 -4.93
N ASN A 29 0.13 4.90 -4.39
CA ASN A 29 -0.45 4.11 -3.31
C ASN A 29 -1.97 3.96 -3.45
N SER A 30 -2.56 3.06 -2.66
CA SER A 30 -3.97 2.73 -2.74
C SER A 30 -4.51 2.26 -1.40
N PHE A 31 -5.81 2.43 -1.21
CA PHE A 31 -6.51 1.93 -0.04
C PHE A 31 -6.84 0.43 -0.08
N SER A 32 -6.63 -0.23 -1.23
CA SER A 32 -7.08 -1.60 -1.44
C SER A 32 -6.47 -2.62 -0.48
N LYS A 33 -5.22 -2.41 -0.05
CA LYS A 33 -4.45 -3.40 0.70
C LYS A 33 -4.36 -3.05 2.17
N ASN A 34 -3.82 -1.87 2.52
CA ASN A 34 -3.65 -1.50 3.93
C ASN A 34 -5.01 -1.42 4.68
N TRP A 35 -6.07 -0.91 4.04
CA TRP A 35 -7.39 -0.74 4.68
C TRP A 35 -8.46 -1.70 4.15
N ALA A 36 -8.08 -2.78 3.46
CA ALA A 36 -9.01 -3.75 2.87
C ALA A 36 -10.09 -3.17 1.92
N MET A 37 -9.86 -1.98 1.35
CA MET A 37 -10.83 -1.28 0.48
C MET A 37 -10.73 -1.70 -1.00
N THR A 38 -10.57 -2.99 -1.30
CA THR A 38 -10.29 -3.47 -2.69
C THR A 38 -11.37 -3.04 -3.70
N GLY A 39 -12.64 -3.14 -3.30
CA GLY A 39 -13.79 -2.76 -4.13
C GLY A 39 -14.05 -1.25 -4.22
N TRP A 40 -13.36 -0.42 -3.42
CA TRP A 40 -13.61 1.03 -3.37
C TRP A 40 -12.88 1.81 -4.45
N ARG A 41 -11.95 1.17 -5.16
CA ARG A 41 -11.27 1.75 -6.34
C ARG A 41 -10.65 3.13 -6.10
N ILE A 42 -10.05 3.30 -4.92
CA ILE A 42 -9.45 4.57 -4.50
C ILE A 42 -7.95 4.42 -4.18
N GLY A 43 -7.20 5.44 -4.57
CA GLY A 43 -5.77 5.57 -4.35
C GLY A 43 -5.30 6.97 -4.70
N TRP A 44 -3.99 7.17 -4.64
CA TRP A 44 -3.40 8.47 -4.90
C TRP A 44 -2.01 8.32 -5.52
N ILE A 45 -1.56 9.43 -6.11
CA ILE A 45 -0.21 9.57 -6.61
C ILE A 45 0.39 10.87 -6.05
N LYS A 46 1.65 10.82 -5.60
CA LYS A 46 2.46 12.01 -5.34
C LYS A 46 3.52 12.11 -6.43
N ILE A 47 3.64 13.28 -7.03
CA ILE A 47 4.47 13.55 -8.21
C ILE A 47 5.27 14.84 -8.01
N HIS A 48 6.33 15.00 -8.80
CA HIS A 48 7.07 16.25 -8.88
C HIS A 48 6.16 17.39 -9.39
N PRO A 49 6.22 18.61 -8.82
CA PRO A 49 5.34 19.73 -9.20
C PRO A 49 5.31 20.05 -10.70
N ALA A 50 6.45 19.91 -11.40
CA ALA A 50 6.54 20.10 -12.84
C ALA A 50 5.64 19.16 -13.68
N LEU A 51 5.10 18.08 -13.10
CA LEU A 51 4.18 17.15 -13.75
C LEU A 51 2.71 17.35 -13.33
N GLN A 52 2.43 18.28 -12.42
CA GLN A 52 1.10 18.44 -11.81
C GLN A 52 0.00 18.64 -12.86
N GLN A 53 0.15 19.65 -13.73
CA GLN A 53 -0.85 19.95 -14.75
C GLN A 53 -1.10 18.78 -15.71
N VAL A 54 -0.06 17.99 -16.02
CA VAL A 54 -0.17 16.83 -16.91
C VAL A 54 -1.06 15.76 -16.28
N PHE A 55 -0.88 15.47 -14.99
CA PHE A 55 -1.70 14.49 -14.28
C PHE A 55 -3.12 14.98 -13.99
N GLU A 56 -3.30 16.27 -13.69
CA GLU A 56 -4.63 16.87 -13.55
C GLU A 56 -5.44 16.73 -14.84
N ASN A 57 -4.83 17.05 -15.99
CA ASN A 57 -5.46 16.87 -17.30
C ASN A 57 -5.79 15.40 -17.57
N LEU A 58 -4.86 14.48 -17.27
CA LEU A 58 -5.09 13.04 -17.43
C LEU A 58 -6.30 12.57 -16.62
N VAL A 59 -6.41 12.99 -15.35
CA VAL A 59 -7.54 12.64 -14.48
C VAL A 59 -8.84 13.22 -15.05
N GLN A 60 -8.84 14.50 -15.43
CA GLN A 60 -10.00 15.21 -15.96
C GLN A 60 -10.55 14.54 -17.23
N TYR A 61 -9.69 14.14 -18.17
CA TYR A 61 -10.14 13.56 -19.43
C TYR A 61 -10.39 12.05 -19.38
N SER A 62 -9.80 11.33 -18.42
CA SER A 62 -9.93 9.86 -18.37
C SER A 62 -10.99 9.37 -17.39
N THR A 63 -11.18 10.05 -16.26
CA THR A 63 -12.00 9.52 -15.15
C THR A 63 -12.87 10.55 -14.44
N SER A 64 -12.57 11.85 -14.58
CA SER A 64 -13.18 12.94 -13.80
C SER A 64 -12.97 12.84 -12.29
N GLY A 65 -12.01 12.04 -11.84
CA GLY A 65 -11.70 11.84 -10.41
C GLY A 65 -12.44 10.67 -9.76
N VAL A 66 -12.37 10.62 -8.42
CA VAL A 66 -12.96 9.53 -7.60
C VAL A 66 -14.27 10.00 -6.98
N ALA A 67 -15.27 9.11 -6.88
CA ALA A 67 -16.56 9.44 -6.28
C ALA A 67 -16.41 10.02 -4.86
N GLN A 68 -17.15 11.10 -4.57
CA GLN A 68 -16.98 11.87 -3.33
C GLN A 68 -17.14 11.04 -2.05
N PHE A 69 -18.09 10.10 -2.02
CA PHE A 69 -18.29 9.25 -0.84
C PHE A 69 -17.10 8.31 -0.59
N MET A 70 -16.41 7.85 -1.65
CA MET A 70 -15.20 7.05 -1.52
C MET A 70 -14.05 7.89 -0.95
N GLN A 71 -13.93 9.15 -1.39
CA GLN A 71 -12.94 10.09 -0.82
C GLN A 71 -13.19 10.32 0.67
N ARG A 72 -14.45 10.48 1.09
CA ARG A 72 -14.80 10.58 2.52
C ARG A 72 -14.47 9.31 3.30
N GLY A 73 -14.73 8.13 2.73
CA GLY A 73 -14.32 6.86 3.34
C GLY A 73 -12.80 6.72 3.46
N ALA A 74 -12.05 7.20 2.47
CA ALA A 74 -10.59 7.23 2.53
C ALA A 74 -10.06 8.18 3.62
N VAL A 75 -10.70 9.33 3.85
CA VAL A 75 -10.33 10.23 4.96
C VAL A 75 -10.49 9.50 6.30
N VAL A 76 -11.64 8.86 6.54
CA VAL A 76 -11.85 8.06 7.77
C VAL A 76 -10.81 6.94 7.89
N ALA A 77 -10.47 6.27 6.80
CA ALA A 77 -9.44 5.24 6.80
C ALA A 77 -8.06 5.79 7.20
N LEU A 78 -7.69 6.99 6.72
CA LEU A 78 -6.43 7.64 7.09
C LEU A 78 -6.42 8.10 8.55
N ASP A 79 -7.54 8.64 9.04
CA ASP A 79 -7.61 9.25 10.37
C ASP A 79 -7.80 8.21 11.49
N GLU A 80 -8.50 7.10 11.21
CA GLU A 80 -8.94 6.12 12.22
C GLU A 80 -8.46 4.69 11.95
N GLY A 81 -7.77 4.43 10.84
CA GLY A 81 -7.48 3.06 10.37
C GLY A 81 -6.27 2.36 10.99
N ASP A 82 -5.45 3.02 11.80
CA ASP A 82 -4.16 2.47 12.27
C ASP A 82 -4.33 1.17 13.06
N ALA A 83 -5.30 1.11 13.98
CA ALA A 83 -5.56 -0.10 14.77
C ALA A 83 -5.99 -1.29 13.89
N PHE A 84 -6.80 -1.02 12.86
CA PHE A 84 -7.19 -2.02 11.88
C PHE A 84 -5.98 -2.56 11.11
N ILE A 85 -5.07 -1.69 10.66
CA ILE A 85 -3.87 -2.11 9.93
C ILE A 85 -3.01 -3.02 10.81
N VAL A 86 -2.75 -2.64 12.06
CA VAL A 86 -1.96 -3.45 13.00
C VAL A 86 -2.57 -4.85 13.14
N GLU A 87 -3.88 -4.95 13.38
CA GLU A 87 -4.57 -6.25 13.48
C GLU A 87 -4.38 -7.10 12.20
N GLN A 88 -4.57 -6.49 11.02
CA GLN A 88 -4.45 -7.20 9.75
C GLN A 88 -3.01 -7.67 9.47
N VAL A 89 -2.00 -6.87 9.82
CA VAL A 89 -0.58 -7.23 9.67
C VAL A 89 -0.22 -8.38 10.59
N GLU A 90 -0.66 -8.37 11.85
CA GLU A 90 -0.41 -9.48 12.78
C GLU A 90 -1.06 -10.78 12.31
N ARG A 91 -2.31 -10.72 11.82
CA ARG A 91 -3.01 -11.87 11.24
C ARG A 91 -2.27 -12.42 10.01
N ALA A 92 -1.82 -11.55 9.13
CA ALA A 92 -1.06 -11.95 7.95
C ALA A 92 0.31 -12.52 8.32
N ARG A 93 0.97 -12.00 9.36
CA ARG A 93 2.24 -12.54 9.89
C ARG A 93 2.06 -13.97 10.38
N ALA A 94 1.04 -14.21 11.21
CA ALA A 94 0.73 -15.55 11.71
C ALA A 94 0.44 -16.55 10.57
N ALA A 95 -0.33 -16.13 9.56
CA ALA A 95 -0.61 -16.95 8.39
C ALA A 95 0.65 -17.24 7.56
N ARG A 96 1.50 -16.23 7.33
CA ARG A 96 2.79 -16.38 6.65
C ARG A 96 3.67 -17.40 7.37
N ASP A 97 3.80 -17.28 8.68
CA ASP A 97 4.66 -18.14 9.49
C ASP A 97 4.18 -19.60 9.47
N LEU A 98 2.86 -19.81 9.52
CA LEU A 98 2.26 -21.15 9.38
C LEU A 98 2.58 -21.77 8.01
N VAL A 99 2.31 -21.04 6.92
CA VAL A 99 2.54 -21.55 5.55
C VAL A 99 4.02 -21.81 5.31
N CYS A 100 4.89 -20.88 5.72
CA CYS A 100 6.34 -21.04 5.60
C CYS A 100 6.83 -22.25 6.41
N GLY A 101 6.34 -22.44 7.64
CA GLY A 101 6.67 -23.59 8.48
C GLY A 101 6.33 -24.92 7.80
N ILE A 102 5.07 -25.07 7.37
CA ILE A 102 4.60 -26.28 6.69
C ILE A 102 5.42 -26.57 5.43
N LEU A 103 5.67 -25.55 4.60
CA LEU A 103 6.44 -25.74 3.36
C LEU A 103 7.90 -26.12 3.64
N ALA A 104 8.52 -25.52 4.64
CA ALA A 104 9.89 -25.83 5.04
C ALA A 104 10.04 -27.28 5.52
N GLU A 105 9.08 -27.77 6.33
CA GLU A 105 9.06 -29.14 6.84
C GLU A 105 8.99 -30.20 5.73
N THR A 106 8.42 -29.87 4.57
CA THR A 106 8.38 -30.82 3.45
C THR A 106 9.77 -31.18 2.89
N GLY A 107 10.76 -30.31 3.07
CA GLY A 107 12.07 -30.42 2.42
C GLY A 107 12.04 -30.32 0.88
N ARG A 108 10.88 -29.97 0.29
CA ARG A 108 10.65 -29.95 -1.17
C ARG A 108 10.52 -28.54 -1.74
N ALA A 109 10.34 -27.53 -0.89
CA ALA A 109 10.17 -26.15 -1.29
C ALA A 109 11.40 -25.32 -0.95
N ARG A 110 11.78 -24.40 -1.85
CA ARG A 110 12.79 -23.36 -1.61
C ARG A 110 12.14 -22.01 -1.82
N PHE A 111 12.16 -21.17 -0.79
CA PHE A 111 11.54 -19.85 -0.80
C PHE A 111 12.27 -18.90 0.15
N THR A 112 11.98 -17.60 0.03
CA THR A 112 12.40 -16.59 1.00
C THR A 112 11.19 -16.22 1.84
N VAL A 113 11.35 -16.13 3.17
CA VAL A 113 10.27 -15.70 4.06
C VAL A 113 9.91 -14.24 3.71
N PRO A 114 8.67 -13.96 3.28
CA PRO A 114 8.26 -12.61 2.89
C PRO A 114 8.38 -11.62 4.05
N GLN A 115 8.98 -10.46 3.79
CA GLN A 115 9.11 -9.38 4.79
C GLN A 115 7.90 -8.44 4.84
N GLY A 116 7.00 -8.53 3.85
CA GLY A 116 5.77 -7.76 3.77
C GLY A 116 4.86 -8.30 2.68
N ALA A 117 3.79 -7.57 2.39
CA ALA A 117 2.67 -8.03 1.58
C ALA A 117 2.10 -9.37 2.13
N PHE A 118 1.32 -10.08 1.34
CA PHE A 118 0.69 -11.34 1.75
C PHE A 118 0.72 -12.36 0.60
N TYR A 119 1.92 -12.58 0.07
CA TYR A 119 2.23 -13.54 -0.99
C TYR A 119 3.20 -14.60 -0.49
#